data_AF-A0A3S3SEF7-F1
#
_entry.id   AF-A0A3S3SEF7-F1
#
_cell.length_a   1.000
_cell.length_b   1.000
_cell.length_c   1.000
_cell.angle_alpha   90.00
_cell.angle_beta   90.00
_cell.angle_gamma   90.00
#
_symmetry.space_group_name_H-M   'P 1'
#
loop_
_entity.id
_entity.type
_entity.pdbx_description
1 polymer ?
#
loop_
_entity_poly.entity_id
_entity_poly.type
_entity_poly.pdbx_seq_one_letter_code
_entity_poly.pdbx_strand_id
1 'polypeptide(L)'
;MPSPASRSSRRPVTAHRWWLLPALLLALPVLANDPHAGGRGSDKVASVDPMAHLKARLQEKLGAARIQEAKAGTHELQVPARAAAPTHTRVAKAKPQAGELEALVEAHRAAKAEVHWSYHGEGGPDHWASLKPEFATCASGSRQSPIDIRDGIAVDLAPLNFDYRPSGFSVVDNGHTVQVNLSPGNWLEVMGRRYELQQFHFHRPSEERINGRQFEMSVHLVHKDPDGRLAVIGVVLERGAAQPVVQQVWNNLPLEKHAPLPAPEAIDPSALLPTDRGYFTYMGSLTTPPCSEGVLWMVMQQPVQASPDQIHIFSRLYPMNARPVQQAAGRLIKQSQ
;
A
#
# COMPACT_ATOMS: atom_id res chain seq x y z
N MET A 1 -10.71 82.55 -37.61
CA MET A 1 -10.83 82.57 -39.09
C MET A 1 -10.84 81.11 -39.59
N PRO A 2 -11.58 80.78 -40.66
CA PRO A 2 -12.77 79.90 -40.56
C PRO A 2 -12.66 78.50 -41.23
N SER A 3 -13.73 77.71 -41.01
CA SER A 3 -14.16 76.44 -41.65
C SER A 3 -14.30 76.53 -43.19
N PRO A 4 -14.41 75.43 -43.99
CA PRO A 4 -15.65 74.59 -44.10
C PRO A 4 -15.42 73.07 -44.32
N ALA A 5 -16.30 72.16 -43.83
CA ALA A 5 -17.46 71.52 -44.52
C ALA A 5 -17.07 70.56 -45.69
N SER A 6 -17.71 69.42 -46.01
CA SER A 6 -19.03 68.84 -45.68
C SER A 6 -19.17 67.41 -46.28
N ARG A 7 -20.12 66.62 -45.75
CA ARG A 7 -21.03 65.63 -46.45
C ARG A 7 -20.39 64.38 -47.11
N SER A 8 -21.03 63.20 -47.27
CA SER A 8 -22.35 62.64 -46.93
C SER A 8 -22.48 61.20 -47.50
N SER A 9 -23.24 60.33 -46.79
CA SER A 9 -24.00 59.15 -47.31
C SER A 9 -23.20 57.86 -47.64
N ARG A 10 -23.63 56.60 -47.44
CA ARG A 10 -24.93 55.90 -47.31
C ARG A 10 -24.76 54.57 -46.53
N ARG A 11 -25.87 54.12 -45.90
CA ARG A 11 -26.16 52.77 -45.33
C ARG A 11 -26.29 51.67 -46.42
N PRO A 12 -26.75 50.41 -46.14
CA PRO A 12 -26.60 49.47 -45.00
C PRO A 12 -26.21 48.03 -45.45
N VAL A 13 -25.82 47.13 -44.53
CA VAL A 13 -26.01 45.67 -44.71
C VAL A 13 -26.42 44.99 -43.38
N THR A 14 -27.56 44.30 -43.45
CA THR A 14 -28.19 43.23 -42.63
C THR A 14 -27.32 42.52 -41.58
N ALA A 15 -27.70 42.35 -40.30
CA ALA A 15 -28.84 41.68 -39.65
C ALA A 15 -28.76 40.13 -39.58
N HIS A 16 -29.12 39.60 -38.38
CA HIS A 16 -29.44 38.20 -37.96
C HIS A 16 -28.30 37.47 -37.21
N ARG A 17 -28.51 36.76 -36.10
CA ARG A 17 -29.68 36.47 -35.24
C ARG A 17 -29.11 35.79 -33.98
N TRP A 18 -29.50 36.24 -32.78
CA TRP A 18 -29.26 35.52 -31.52
C TRP A 18 -30.49 34.66 -31.23
N TRP A 19 -30.29 33.38 -30.90
CA TRP A 19 -31.34 32.53 -30.35
C TRP A 19 -31.26 32.57 -28.83
N LEU A 20 -32.31 33.11 -28.20
CA LEU A 20 -32.71 32.87 -26.81
C LEU A 20 -33.97 32.00 -26.87
N LEU A 21 -34.03 30.94 -26.08
CA LEU A 21 -35.28 30.25 -25.73
C LEU A 21 -35.26 29.86 -24.24
N PRO A 22 -36.45 29.73 -23.60
CA PRO A 22 -36.68 30.16 -22.23
C PRO A 22 -36.88 29.01 -21.23
N ALA A 23 -36.80 29.37 -19.95
CA ALA A 23 -37.20 28.59 -18.80
C ALA A 23 -38.72 28.34 -18.77
N LEU A 24 -39.13 27.11 -18.45
CA LEU A 24 -40.52 26.72 -18.24
C LEU A 24 -40.76 26.54 -16.74
N LEU A 25 -41.57 27.43 -16.16
CA LEU A 25 -42.22 27.26 -14.86
C LEU A 25 -43.43 26.33 -15.02
N LEU A 26 -43.57 25.34 -14.15
CA LEU A 26 -44.83 24.61 -13.95
C LEU A 26 -45.25 24.71 -12.48
N ALA A 27 -46.47 25.20 -12.29
CA ALA A 27 -47.15 25.37 -11.02
C ALA A 27 -47.74 24.03 -10.52
N LEU A 28 -47.69 23.82 -9.20
CA LEU A 28 -48.35 22.74 -8.47
C LEU A 28 -49.75 23.18 -8.00
N PRO A 29 -50.75 22.28 -7.96
CA PRO A 29 -51.90 22.45 -7.08
C PRO A 29 -51.72 21.66 -5.77
N VAL A 30 -52.09 22.31 -4.67
CA VAL A 30 -52.31 21.73 -3.34
C VAL A 30 -53.70 21.11 -3.29
N LEU A 31 -53.86 19.92 -2.70
CA LEU A 31 -55.10 19.48 -2.03
C LEU A 31 -54.84 18.31 -1.05
N ALA A 32 -55.14 18.61 0.22
CA ALA A 32 -55.73 17.81 1.31
C ALA A 32 -55.26 16.38 1.68
N ASN A 33 -55.09 16.21 3.00
CA ASN A 33 -54.96 14.98 3.79
C ASN A 33 -56.20 14.06 3.71
N ASP A 34 -55.99 12.74 3.80
CA ASP A 34 -56.66 11.90 4.81
C ASP A 34 -55.93 10.53 5.02
N PRO A 35 -56.02 9.91 6.21
CA PRO A 35 -55.23 8.75 6.64
C PRO A 35 -55.98 7.40 6.52
N HIS A 36 -55.22 6.30 6.64
CA HIS A 36 -55.59 4.87 6.72
C HIS A 36 -55.65 4.04 5.42
N ALA A 37 -54.64 3.18 5.26
CA ALA A 37 -54.72 1.73 4.94
C ALA A 37 -53.32 1.29 4.46
N GLY A 38 -52.57 0.50 5.21
CA GLY A 38 -52.73 -0.95 5.25
C GLY A 38 -51.42 -1.57 4.75
N GLY A 39 -50.68 -2.22 5.65
CA GLY A 39 -49.31 -2.64 5.43
C GLY A 39 -49.11 -3.69 4.32
N ARG A 40 -47.88 -3.73 3.81
CA ARG A 40 -47.27 -4.92 3.23
C ARG A 40 -45.75 -4.85 3.48
N GLY A 41 -45.22 -5.96 3.97
CA GLY A 41 -43.93 -6.06 4.64
C GLY A 41 -42.74 -5.61 3.80
N SER A 42 -41.86 -4.85 4.42
CA SER A 42 -40.48 -4.73 3.99
C SER A 42 -39.71 -5.92 4.54
N ASP A 43 -39.30 -6.83 3.66
CA ASP A 43 -38.19 -7.73 3.95
C ASP A 43 -36.96 -6.85 4.22
N LYS A 44 -36.65 -6.67 5.50
CA LYS A 44 -35.35 -6.17 5.93
C LYS A 44 -34.33 -7.24 5.55
N VAL A 45 -33.68 -7.04 4.40
CA VAL A 45 -32.37 -7.65 4.16
C VAL A 45 -31.48 -7.17 5.29
N ALA A 46 -31.22 -8.05 6.26
CA ALA A 46 -30.26 -7.79 7.31
C ALA A 46 -28.92 -7.50 6.63
N SER A 47 -28.44 -6.26 6.75
CA SER A 47 -27.08 -5.90 6.38
C SER A 47 -26.16 -6.72 7.29
N VAL A 48 -25.67 -7.85 6.78
CA VAL A 48 -24.63 -8.62 7.44
C VAL A 48 -23.45 -7.67 7.57
N ASP A 49 -23.08 -7.34 8.81
CA ASP A 49 -21.89 -6.54 9.08
C ASP A 49 -20.71 -7.22 8.38
N PRO A 50 -20.14 -6.61 7.31
CA PRO A 50 -19.07 -7.23 6.53
C PRO A 50 -17.86 -7.57 7.42
N MET A 51 -17.69 -6.84 8.53
CA MET A 51 -16.63 -7.08 9.50
C MET A 51 -16.89 -8.27 10.41
N ALA A 52 -18.13 -8.57 10.77
CA ALA A 52 -18.45 -9.80 11.47
C ALA A 52 -18.09 -11.02 10.61
N HIS A 53 -18.39 -10.96 9.30
CA HIS A 53 -18.08 -12.05 8.38
C HIS A 53 -16.56 -12.19 8.11
N LEU A 54 -15.83 -11.09 7.96
CA LEU A 54 -14.36 -11.13 7.84
C LEU A 54 -13.70 -11.63 9.14
N LYS A 55 -14.12 -11.12 10.31
CA LYS A 55 -13.61 -11.57 11.62
C LYS A 55 -13.87 -13.07 11.80
N ALA A 56 -15.05 -13.57 11.44
CA ALA A 56 -15.38 -15.00 11.48
C ALA A 56 -14.47 -15.83 10.55
N ARG A 57 -14.27 -15.39 9.30
CA ARG A 57 -13.39 -16.08 8.33
C ARG A 57 -11.92 -16.09 8.78
N LEU A 58 -11.43 -14.99 9.35
CA LEU A 58 -10.08 -14.91 9.91
C LEU A 58 -9.94 -15.81 11.14
N GLN A 59 -10.93 -15.85 12.03
CA GLN A 59 -10.93 -16.72 13.21
C GLN A 59 -10.96 -18.20 12.84
N GLU A 60 -11.75 -18.59 11.84
CA GLU A 60 -11.79 -19.96 11.32
C GLU A 60 -10.42 -20.39 10.79
N LYS A 61 -9.76 -19.55 9.97
CA LYS A 61 -8.43 -19.85 9.44
C LYS A 61 -7.33 -19.83 10.51
N LEU A 62 -7.32 -18.86 11.42
CA LEU A 62 -6.36 -18.82 12.53
C LEU A 62 -6.55 -20.01 13.47
N GLY A 63 -7.78 -20.47 13.68
CA GLY A 63 -8.10 -21.69 14.41
C GLY A 63 -7.60 -22.95 13.69
N ALA A 64 -7.81 -23.05 12.38
CA ALA A 64 -7.33 -24.16 11.56
C ALA A 64 -5.79 -24.26 11.50
N ALA A 65 -5.09 -23.11 11.41
CA ALA A 65 -3.63 -23.06 11.47
C ALA A 65 -3.08 -23.55 12.82
N ARG A 66 -3.75 -23.19 13.93
CA ARG A 66 -3.40 -23.66 15.28
C ARG A 66 -3.63 -25.16 15.46
N ILE A 67 -4.62 -25.74 14.78
CA ILE A 67 -4.87 -27.19 14.74
C ILE A 67 -3.80 -27.91 13.90
N GLN A 68 -3.32 -27.30 12.82
CA GLN A 68 -2.21 -27.85 12.02
C GLN A 68 -0.87 -27.82 12.78
N GLU A 69 -0.56 -26.74 13.51
CA GLU A 69 0.60 -26.69 14.40
C GLU A 69 0.51 -27.72 15.55
N ALA A 70 -0.67 -27.91 16.14
CA ALA A 70 -0.89 -28.93 17.17
C ALA A 70 -0.73 -30.37 16.64
N LYS A 71 -1.10 -30.62 15.38
CA LYS A 71 -0.87 -31.93 14.72
C LYS A 71 0.59 -32.18 14.33
N ALA A 72 1.39 -31.13 14.14
CA ALA A 72 2.84 -31.25 13.92
C ALA A 72 3.62 -31.57 15.21
N GLY A 73 3.00 -31.41 16.40
CA GLY A 73 3.65 -31.53 17.71
C GLY A 73 3.47 -32.85 18.46
N THR A 74 2.93 -33.92 17.85
CA THR A 74 2.72 -35.21 18.55
C THR A 74 3.35 -36.38 17.80
N HIS A 75 4.68 -36.48 17.86
CA HIS A 75 5.36 -37.76 17.68
C HIS A 75 5.76 -38.32 19.04
N GLU A 76 4.88 -39.15 19.59
CA GLU A 76 5.14 -39.96 20.77
C GLU A 76 6.19 -41.03 20.39
N LEU A 77 7.41 -40.94 20.96
CA LEU A 77 8.43 -41.96 20.77
C LEU A 77 7.99 -43.26 21.45
N GLN A 78 7.49 -44.21 20.67
CA GLN A 78 7.43 -45.60 21.10
C GLN A 78 8.81 -46.24 20.95
N VAL A 79 9.39 -46.70 22.07
CA VAL A 79 10.63 -47.49 22.09
C VAL A 79 10.24 -48.97 22.04
N PRO A 80 10.47 -49.71 20.93
CA PRO A 80 10.27 -51.15 20.93
C PRO A 80 11.47 -51.85 21.59
N ALA A 81 11.18 -52.90 22.34
CA ALA A 81 12.15 -53.74 23.03
C ALA A 81 13.11 -54.43 22.05
N ARG A 82 14.37 -54.53 22.51
CA ARG A 82 15.56 -55.01 21.80
C ARG A 82 15.43 -56.48 21.35
N ALA A 83 15.34 -56.70 20.04
CA ALA A 83 15.62 -57.99 19.41
C ALA A 83 17.11 -58.12 19.07
N ALA A 84 17.64 -59.34 19.15
CA ALA A 84 19.05 -59.67 19.03
C ALA A 84 19.68 -59.26 17.68
N ALA A 85 20.92 -58.77 17.74
CA ALA A 85 21.67 -58.26 16.60
C ALA A 85 22.17 -59.40 15.69
N PRO A 86 22.15 -59.24 14.35
CA PRO A 86 22.97 -60.05 13.47
C PRO A 86 24.42 -59.53 13.49
N THR A 87 25.37 -60.46 13.42
CA THR A 87 26.80 -60.19 13.29
C THR A 87 27.09 -59.36 12.04
N HIS A 88 27.44 -58.09 12.23
CA HIS A 88 28.00 -57.25 11.17
C HIS A 88 29.50 -57.54 11.02
N THR A 89 29.89 -58.02 9.84
CA THR A 89 31.26 -57.93 9.34
C THR A 89 31.70 -56.47 9.38
N ARG A 90 32.79 -56.19 10.11
CA ARG A 90 33.36 -54.85 10.23
C ARG A 90 34.02 -54.45 8.91
N VAL A 91 33.26 -53.83 8.01
CA VAL A 91 33.84 -53.07 6.90
C VAL A 91 34.42 -51.79 7.50
N ALA A 92 35.74 -51.60 7.35
CA ALA A 92 36.41 -50.39 7.77
C ALA A 92 35.81 -49.20 7.00
N LYS A 93 35.15 -48.28 7.72
CA LYS A 93 34.73 -47.00 7.13
C LYS A 93 35.99 -46.20 6.83
N ALA A 94 36.28 -46.02 5.54
CA ALA A 94 37.32 -45.11 5.09
C ALA A 94 37.01 -43.68 5.59
N LYS A 95 38.04 -42.94 6.01
CA LYS A 95 37.90 -41.49 6.27
C LYS A 95 37.57 -40.81 4.94
N PRO A 96 36.59 -39.90 4.89
CA PRO A 96 36.27 -39.19 3.66
C PRO A 96 37.51 -38.44 3.16
N GLN A 97 37.75 -38.49 1.85
CA GLN A 97 38.86 -37.76 1.23
C GLN A 97 38.59 -36.25 1.33
N ALA A 98 39.65 -35.42 1.34
CA ALA A 98 39.51 -33.97 1.52
C ALA A 98 38.50 -33.33 0.54
N GLY A 99 38.43 -33.83 -0.70
CA GLY A 99 37.47 -33.39 -1.71
C GLY A 99 36.01 -33.83 -1.46
N GLU A 100 35.76 -34.95 -0.76
CA GLU A 100 34.41 -35.34 -0.35
C GLU A 100 33.90 -34.46 0.80
N LEU A 101 34.80 -34.05 1.71
CA LEU A 101 34.45 -33.11 2.76
C LEU A 101 34.15 -31.71 2.19
N GLU A 102 34.93 -31.23 1.24
CA GLU A 102 34.64 -29.99 0.51
C GLU A 102 33.33 -30.07 -0.28
N ALA A 103 33.08 -31.17 -0.98
CA ALA A 103 31.82 -31.37 -1.70
C ALA A 103 30.61 -31.46 -0.76
N LEU A 104 30.76 -32.06 0.42
CA LEU A 104 29.71 -32.10 1.45
C LEU A 104 29.50 -30.73 2.11
N VAL A 105 30.56 -29.94 2.31
CA VAL A 105 30.47 -28.57 2.82
C VAL A 105 29.80 -27.66 1.79
N GLU A 106 30.13 -27.81 0.51
CA GLU A 106 29.53 -27.04 -0.58
C GLU A 106 28.09 -27.47 -0.84
N ALA A 107 27.79 -28.77 -0.78
CA ALA A 107 26.43 -29.29 -0.82
C ALA A 107 25.62 -28.84 0.41
N HIS A 108 26.23 -28.74 1.60
CA HIS A 108 25.58 -28.21 2.80
C HIS A 108 25.34 -26.69 2.71
N ARG A 109 26.27 -25.94 2.09
CA ARG A 109 26.06 -24.52 1.76
C ARG A 109 24.95 -24.34 0.73
N ALA A 110 24.92 -25.18 -0.30
CA ALA A 110 23.88 -25.18 -1.33
C ALA A 110 22.51 -25.72 -0.81
N ALA A 111 22.53 -26.56 0.24
CA ALA A 111 21.34 -27.13 0.87
C ALA A 111 20.81 -26.32 2.06
N LYS A 112 21.45 -25.21 2.44
CA LYS A 112 20.72 -24.16 3.17
C LYS A 112 19.67 -23.64 2.20
N ALA A 113 18.41 -23.98 2.45
CA ALA A 113 17.29 -23.35 1.75
C ALA A 113 17.55 -21.85 1.67
N GLU A 114 17.59 -21.28 0.46
CA GLU A 114 17.82 -19.85 0.27
C GLU A 114 16.89 -19.10 1.22
N VAL A 115 17.48 -18.38 2.18
CA VAL A 115 16.70 -17.67 3.19
C VAL A 115 15.94 -16.57 2.48
N HIS A 116 14.62 -16.72 2.41
CA HIS A 116 13.74 -15.72 1.84
C HIS A 116 13.73 -14.47 2.74
N TRP A 117 13.72 -13.29 2.14
CA TRP A 117 13.67 -12.05 2.91
C TRP A 117 12.35 -11.95 3.69
N SER A 118 12.40 -11.28 4.83
CA SER A 118 11.27 -11.05 5.70
C SER A 118 11.56 -9.82 6.59
N TYR A 119 10.71 -9.56 7.58
CA TYR A 119 10.93 -8.50 8.56
C TYR A 119 11.52 -9.01 9.89
N HIS A 120 11.93 -10.29 9.98
CA HIS A 120 12.43 -10.91 11.21
C HIS A 120 13.35 -12.11 10.97
N GLY A 121 14.09 -12.51 12.01
CA GLY A 121 14.99 -13.66 11.96
C GLY A 121 16.08 -13.52 10.89
N GLU A 122 16.55 -14.65 10.35
CA GLU A 122 17.63 -14.67 9.35
C GLU A 122 17.28 -13.94 8.04
N GLY A 123 15.99 -13.77 7.72
CA GLY A 123 15.53 -13.00 6.57
C GLY A 123 15.32 -11.51 6.84
N GLY A 124 15.57 -11.04 8.07
CA GLY A 124 15.23 -9.69 8.52
C GLY A 124 16.05 -8.55 7.88
N PRO A 125 15.67 -7.28 8.11
CA PRO A 125 16.27 -6.11 7.46
C PRO A 125 17.79 -5.97 7.63
N ASP A 126 18.32 -6.35 8.80
CA ASP A 126 19.76 -6.32 9.09
C ASP A 126 20.55 -7.34 8.24
N HIS A 127 19.88 -8.31 7.64
CA HIS A 127 20.47 -9.37 6.83
C HIS A 127 20.19 -9.24 5.34
N TRP A 128 19.28 -8.36 4.90
CA TRP A 128 18.82 -8.29 3.50
C TRP A 128 19.95 -8.25 2.49
N ALA A 129 20.97 -7.41 2.70
CA ALA A 129 22.09 -7.27 1.78
C ALA A 129 22.96 -8.53 1.64
N SER A 130 22.89 -9.44 2.62
CA SER A 130 23.63 -10.70 2.62
C SER A 130 22.84 -11.87 2.05
N LEU A 131 21.52 -11.71 1.83
CA LEU A 131 20.68 -12.80 1.32
C LEU A 131 20.98 -13.11 -0.14
N LYS A 132 21.15 -12.08 -0.97
CA LYS A 132 21.43 -12.20 -2.41
C LYS A 132 22.29 -11.04 -2.92
N PRO A 133 23.16 -11.25 -3.94
CA PRO A 133 23.99 -10.19 -4.51
C PRO A 133 23.19 -8.96 -4.98
N GLU A 134 22.01 -9.17 -5.57
CA GLU A 134 21.12 -8.09 -6.03
C GLU A 134 20.57 -7.21 -4.91
N PHE A 135 20.67 -7.64 -3.63
CA PHE A 135 20.22 -6.88 -2.47
C PHE A 135 21.32 -6.05 -1.82
N ALA A 136 22.54 -6.04 -2.38
CA ALA A 136 23.70 -5.35 -1.82
C ALA A 136 23.43 -3.87 -1.46
N THR A 137 22.61 -3.18 -2.27
CA THR A 137 22.20 -1.78 -2.06
C THR A 137 21.49 -1.56 -0.72
N CYS A 138 20.84 -2.59 -0.15
CA CYS A 138 20.21 -2.51 1.16
C CYS A 138 21.20 -2.15 2.28
N ALA A 139 22.51 -2.42 2.11
CA ALA A 139 23.57 -2.05 3.04
C ALA A 139 24.51 -0.96 2.49
N SER A 140 24.83 -1.01 1.19
CA SER A 140 25.81 -0.08 0.59
C SER A 140 25.20 1.25 0.13
N GLY A 141 23.86 1.35 0.09
CA GLY A 141 23.16 2.56 -0.34
C GLY A 141 23.36 3.74 0.62
N SER A 142 23.51 4.94 0.05
CA SER A 142 23.70 6.19 0.81
C SER A 142 22.43 7.06 0.89
N ARG A 143 21.38 6.69 0.14
CA ARG A 143 20.09 7.39 0.05
C ARG A 143 18.94 6.42 0.33
N GLN A 144 19.10 5.58 1.34
CA GLN A 144 18.11 4.59 1.71
C GLN A 144 16.87 5.20 2.39
N SER A 145 15.72 4.55 2.20
CA SER A 145 14.44 4.82 2.86
C SER A 145 14.05 3.63 3.75
N PRO A 146 13.21 3.82 4.79
CA PRO A 146 12.61 5.08 5.23
C PRO A 146 13.58 5.95 6.03
N ILE A 147 13.17 7.17 6.40
CA ILE A 147 13.95 8.06 7.27
C ILE A 147 13.09 8.65 8.40
N ASP A 148 13.78 9.13 9.43
CA ASP A 148 13.21 10.10 10.36
C ASP A 148 13.37 11.51 9.78
N ILE A 149 12.26 12.12 9.40
CA ILE A 149 12.20 13.46 8.82
C ILE A 149 12.25 14.47 9.96
N ARG A 150 13.40 15.13 10.11
CA ARG A 150 13.62 16.20 11.10
C ARG A 150 13.86 17.51 10.37
N ASP A 151 13.16 18.55 10.80
CA ASP A 151 13.39 19.95 10.37
C ASP A 151 13.48 20.12 8.84
N GLY A 152 12.35 19.91 8.17
CA GLY A 152 12.24 20.15 6.74
C GLY A 152 12.54 21.61 6.39
N ILE A 153 13.28 21.82 5.30
CA ILE A 153 13.58 23.17 4.85
C ILE A 153 12.37 23.67 4.09
N ALA A 154 11.65 24.62 4.69
CA ALA A 154 10.53 25.28 4.07
C ALA A 154 10.98 25.96 2.77
N VAL A 155 10.42 25.50 1.65
CA VAL A 155 10.65 26.08 0.33
C VAL A 155 9.32 26.15 -0.41
N ASP A 156 9.22 27.08 -1.35
CA ASP A 156 8.07 27.15 -2.25
C ASP A 156 8.13 25.97 -3.24
N LEU A 157 7.46 24.88 -2.88
CA LEU A 157 7.35 23.68 -3.70
C LEU A 157 6.10 23.76 -4.56
N ALA A 158 6.22 23.30 -5.80
CA ALA A 158 5.06 23.10 -6.66
C ALA A 158 4.03 22.18 -5.96
N PRO A 159 2.72 22.47 -6.08
CA PRO A 159 1.68 21.58 -5.60
C PRO A 159 1.78 20.19 -6.22
N LEU A 160 1.34 19.18 -5.48
CA LEU A 160 1.15 17.84 -6.01
C LEU A 160 -0.19 17.78 -6.74
N ASN A 161 -0.15 17.53 -8.06
CA ASN A 161 -1.37 17.45 -8.87
C ASN A 161 -1.79 16.00 -9.00
N PHE A 162 -2.88 15.63 -8.32
CA PHE A 162 -3.46 14.29 -8.36
C PHE A 162 -4.61 14.25 -9.37
N ASP A 163 -4.49 13.39 -10.39
CA ASP A 163 -5.56 13.02 -11.31
C ASP A 163 -5.97 11.57 -11.00
N TYR A 164 -6.59 11.43 -9.83
CA TYR A 164 -7.10 10.16 -9.31
C TYR A 164 -8.61 10.07 -9.55
N ARG A 165 -9.08 8.86 -9.85
CA ARG A 165 -10.46 8.54 -10.14
C ARG A 165 -10.83 7.15 -9.63
N PRO A 166 -12.11 6.91 -9.31
CA PRO A 166 -12.59 5.57 -9.00
C PRO A 166 -12.15 4.56 -10.07
N SER A 167 -11.51 3.48 -9.63
CA SER A 167 -10.88 2.50 -10.52
C SER A 167 -11.12 1.07 -10.02
N GLY A 168 -11.18 0.12 -10.95
CA GLY A 168 -11.17 -1.30 -10.59
C GLY A 168 -9.90 -1.66 -9.84
N PHE A 169 -9.99 -2.59 -8.90
CA PHE A 169 -8.85 -3.00 -8.09
C PHE A 169 -8.88 -4.48 -7.71
N SER A 170 -7.72 -4.97 -7.28
CA SER A 170 -7.58 -6.27 -6.62
C SER A 170 -6.70 -6.12 -5.39
N VAL A 171 -6.94 -6.97 -4.40
CA VAL A 171 -6.14 -7.03 -3.16
C VAL A 171 -5.34 -8.31 -3.15
N VAL A 172 -4.05 -8.22 -2.87
CA VAL A 172 -3.17 -9.38 -2.69
C VAL A 172 -2.45 -9.27 -1.36
N ASP A 173 -2.49 -10.33 -0.56
CA ASP A 173 -1.53 -10.53 0.52
C ASP A 173 -0.28 -11.16 -0.11
N ASN A 174 0.78 -10.39 -0.29
CA ASN A 174 1.98 -10.88 -0.98
C ASN A 174 3.01 -11.54 -0.04
N GLY A 175 2.62 -11.84 1.20
CA GLY A 175 3.50 -12.40 2.23
C GLY A 175 4.31 -11.37 3.01
N HIS A 176 4.33 -10.10 2.58
CA HIS A 176 5.03 -8.99 3.23
C HIS A 176 4.13 -7.81 3.59
N THR A 177 3.04 -7.66 2.87
CA THR A 177 2.06 -6.60 3.08
C THR A 177 0.73 -7.00 2.42
N VAL A 178 -0.30 -6.21 2.71
CA VAL A 178 -1.52 -6.14 1.89
C VAL A 178 -1.26 -5.10 0.80
N GLN A 179 -1.27 -5.53 -0.45
CA GLN A 179 -1.08 -4.67 -1.62
C GLN A 179 -2.37 -4.58 -2.42
N VAL A 180 -2.66 -3.38 -2.93
CA VAL A 180 -3.79 -3.09 -3.79
C VAL A 180 -3.27 -2.73 -5.17
N ASN A 181 -3.62 -3.55 -6.16
CA ASN A 181 -3.34 -3.27 -7.57
C ASN A 181 -4.54 -2.54 -8.18
N LEU A 182 -4.30 -1.46 -8.91
CA LEU A 182 -5.33 -0.66 -9.55
C LEU A 182 -5.30 -0.82 -11.06
N SER A 183 -6.47 -0.68 -11.70
CA SER A 183 -6.53 -0.47 -13.13
C SER A 183 -5.78 0.81 -13.54
N PRO A 184 -5.16 0.84 -14.73
CA PRO A 184 -4.46 2.02 -15.25
C PRO A 184 -5.31 3.29 -15.28
N GLY A 185 -4.63 4.44 -15.25
CA GLY A 185 -5.23 5.75 -15.50
C GLY A 185 -5.40 6.69 -14.31
N ASN A 186 -4.72 6.42 -13.20
CA ASN A 186 -4.58 7.35 -12.07
C ASN A 186 -3.18 7.95 -12.07
N TRP A 187 -3.05 9.26 -11.92
CA TRP A 187 -1.76 9.94 -12.14
C TRP A 187 -1.41 10.93 -11.04
N LEU A 188 -0.11 11.06 -10.82
CA LEU A 188 0.53 12.15 -10.08
C LEU A 188 1.34 12.99 -11.08
N GLU A 189 1.16 14.30 -11.07
CA GLU A 189 2.05 15.24 -11.75
C GLU A 189 2.79 16.08 -10.73
N VAL A 190 4.13 16.06 -10.84
CA VAL A 190 5.05 16.77 -9.94
C VAL A 190 6.34 17.10 -10.67
N MET A 191 6.87 18.31 -10.47
CA MET A 191 8.12 18.79 -11.12
C MET A 191 8.13 18.60 -12.65
N GLY A 192 6.98 18.83 -13.30
CA GLY A 192 6.83 18.71 -14.76
C GLY A 192 6.86 17.28 -15.30
N ARG A 193 6.70 16.28 -14.43
CA ARG A 193 6.68 14.85 -14.78
C ARG A 193 5.39 14.21 -14.32
N ARG A 194 4.88 13.28 -15.14
CA ARG A 194 3.66 12.51 -14.87
C ARG A 194 4.02 11.07 -14.54
N TYR A 195 3.52 10.58 -13.40
CA TYR A 195 3.74 9.23 -12.89
C TYR A 195 2.40 8.53 -12.73
N GLU A 196 2.25 7.33 -13.29
CA GLU A 196 1.02 6.54 -13.16
C GLU A 196 1.04 5.74 -11.86
N LEU A 197 -0.02 5.82 -11.06
CA LEU A 197 -0.22 4.99 -9.87
C LEU A 197 -0.33 3.52 -10.27
N GLN A 198 0.59 2.70 -9.78
CA GLN A 198 0.66 1.28 -10.09
C GLN A 198 -0.07 0.45 -9.02
N GLN A 199 0.18 0.80 -7.75
CA GLN A 199 -0.33 0.10 -6.58
C GLN A 199 -0.24 0.98 -5.34
N PHE A 200 -0.95 0.60 -4.28
CA PHE A 200 -0.59 1.05 -2.93
C PHE A 200 -0.55 -0.13 -1.95
N HIS A 201 0.18 0.03 -0.84
CA HIS A 201 0.32 -1.02 0.17
C HIS A 201 0.55 -0.43 1.57
N PHE A 202 0.52 -1.28 2.59
CA PHE A 202 0.46 -0.87 3.99
C PHE A 202 1.68 -1.35 4.80
N HIS A 203 2.10 -0.52 5.76
CA HIS A 203 3.09 -0.88 6.76
C HIS A 203 2.59 -0.61 8.18
N ARG A 204 3.04 -1.44 9.13
CA ARG A 204 2.82 -1.30 10.56
C ARG A 204 4.09 -1.69 11.34
N PRO A 205 4.57 -0.82 12.25
CA PRO A 205 4.19 0.59 12.42
C PRO A 205 4.49 1.42 11.16
N SER A 206 4.31 2.75 11.17
CA SER A 206 4.79 3.55 10.04
C SER A 206 6.29 3.37 9.82
N GLU A 207 6.69 3.26 8.56
CA GLU A 207 8.09 3.21 8.17
C GLU A 207 8.77 4.57 8.40
N GLU A 208 8.12 5.63 7.95
CA GLU A 208 8.55 7.00 8.17
C GLU A 208 8.37 7.42 9.63
N ARG A 209 9.24 8.31 10.08
CA ARG A 209 9.04 9.11 11.29
C ARG A 209 9.05 10.58 10.94
N ILE A 210 8.30 11.38 11.71
CA ILE A 210 8.31 12.85 11.60
C ILE A 210 8.68 13.40 12.97
N ASN A 211 9.80 14.12 13.03
CA ASN A 211 10.37 14.67 14.27
C ASN A 211 10.51 13.60 15.37
N GLY A 212 10.96 12.39 15.00
CA GLY A 212 11.11 11.25 15.89
C GLY A 212 9.81 10.50 16.22
N ARG A 213 8.63 11.04 15.89
CA ARG A 213 7.33 10.38 16.10
C ARG A 213 7.13 9.29 15.05
N GLN A 214 6.94 8.05 15.53
CA GLN A 214 6.42 6.96 14.73
C GLN A 214 4.90 6.91 14.83
N PHE A 215 4.23 6.65 13.72
CA PHE A 215 2.78 6.56 13.62
C PHE A 215 2.33 5.10 13.62
N GLU A 216 1.01 4.87 13.70
CA GLU A 216 0.45 3.53 13.87
C GLU A 216 0.63 2.68 12.61
N MET A 217 0.47 3.29 11.44
CA MET A 217 0.65 2.65 10.14
C MET A 217 1.14 3.68 9.11
N SER A 218 1.62 3.21 7.96
CA SER A 218 1.76 4.04 6.76
C SER A 218 1.16 3.35 5.54
N VAL A 219 0.75 4.16 4.56
CA VAL A 219 0.33 3.73 3.23
C VAL A 219 1.28 4.32 2.21
N HIS A 220 1.79 3.48 1.32
CA HIS A 220 2.67 3.91 0.24
C HIS A 220 1.95 3.77 -1.09
N LEU A 221 1.72 4.88 -1.78
CA LEU A 221 1.15 4.91 -3.13
C LEU A 221 2.30 5.00 -4.13
N VAL A 222 2.55 3.91 -4.87
CA VAL A 222 3.71 3.77 -5.75
C VAL A 222 3.34 4.11 -7.18
N HIS A 223 4.05 5.07 -7.75
CA HIS A 223 3.87 5.55 -9.10
C HIS A 223 5.12 5.32 -9.94
N LYS A 224 4.93 5.27 -11.26
CA LYS A 224 6.00 5.07 -12.22
C LYS A 224 5.82 5.95 -13.46
N ASP A 225 6.88 6.60 -13.92
CA ASP A 225 6.88 7.32 -15.20
C ASP A 225 7.20 6.38 -16.39
N PRO A 226 7.03 6.82 -17.65
CA PRO A 226 7.34 6.00 -18.83
C PRO A 226 8.80 5.54 -18.94
N ASP A 227 9.74 6.24 -18.29
CA ASP A 227 11.16 5.87 -18.25
C ASP A 227 11.48 4.90 -17.10
N GLY A 228 10.47 4.49 -16.32
CA GLY A 228 10.61 3.58 -15.18
C GLY A 228 11.03 4.24 -13.86
N ARG A 229 11.10 5.57 -13.79
CA ARG A 229 11.40 6.27 -12.53
C ARG A 229 10.23 6.17 -11.57
N LEU A 230 10.54 5.98 -10.30
CA LEU A 230 9.53 5.80 -9.26
C LEU A 230 9.29 7.08 -8.46
N ALA A 231 8.03 7.32 -8.13
CA ALA A 231 7.59 8.32 -7.18
C ALA A 231 6.65 7.68 -6.16
N VAL A 232 6.84 7.94 -4.88
CA VAL A 232 6.04 7.36 -3.80
C VAL A 232 5.43 8.47 -2.96
N ILE A 233 4.10 8.43 -2.79
CA ILE A 233 3.41 9.19 -1.75
C ILE A 233 3.37 8.34 -0.50
N GLY A 234 3.97 8.82 0.59
CA GLY A 234 3.83 8.25 1.92
C GLY A 234 2.74 8.97 2.70
N VAL A 235 1.72 8.24 3.14
CA VAL A 235 0.69 8.75 4.04
C VAL A 235 0.82 8.05 5.38
N VAL A 236 1.06 8.79 6.45
CA VAL A 236 1.10 8.24 7.81
C VAL A 236 -0.29 8.22 8.43
N LEU A 237 -0.60 7.16 9.18
CA LEU A 237 -1.91 6.91 9.77
C LEU A 237 -1.85 6.96 11.30
N GLU A 238 -2.82 7.63 11.91
CA GLU A 238 -3.01 7.65 13.36
C GLU A 238 -4.39 7.12 13.76
N ARG A 239 -4.55 6.77 15.04
CA ARG A 239 -5.85 6.32 15.58
C ARG A 239 -6.88 7.44 15.48
N GLY A 240 -8.04 7.14 14.93
CA GLY A 240 -9.16 8.08 14.87
C GLY A 240 -10.41 7.46 14.25
N ALA A 241 -11.09 8.21 13.40
CA ALA A 241 -12.23 7.72 12.64
C ALA A 241 -11.83 6.59 11.66
N ALA A 242 -12.80 5.76 11.29
CA ALA A 242 -12.59 4.70 10.30
C ALA A 242 -12.26 5.31 8.93
N GLN A 243 -11.20 4.80 8.30
CA GLN A 243 -10.79 5.22 6.97
C GLN A 243 -11.57 4.41 5.92
N PRO A 244 -12.35 5.04 5.00
CA PRO A 244 -13.21 4.32 4.07
C PRO A 244 -12.51 3.40 3.06
N VAL A 245 -11.39 3.84 2.49
CA VAL A 245 -10.55 3.05 1.57
C VAL A 245 -9.95 1.84 2.29
N VAL A 246 -9.39 2.01 3.50
CA VAL A 246 -8.89 0.89 4.32
C VAL A 246 -10.02 -0.11 4.57
N GLN A 247 -11.23 0.37 4.83
CA GLN A 247 -12.40 -0.50 5.01
C GLN A 247 -12.73 -1.29 3.75
N GLN A 248 -12.74 -0.64 2.57
CA GLN A 248 -12.97 -1.32 1.29
C GLN A 248 -11.90 -2.38 1.01
N VAL A 249 -10.63 -2.10 1.30
CA VAL A 249 -9.57 -3.10 1.16
C VAL A 249 -9.77 -4.25 2.14
N TRP A 250 -10.13 -3.98 3.40
CA TRP A 250 -10.30 -5.04 4.41
C TRP A 250 -11.48 -5.95 4.07
N ASN A 251 -12.55 -5.40 3.51
CA ASN A 251 -13.69 -6.17 2.99
C ASN A 251 -13.28 -7.17 1.89
N ASN A 252 -12.17 -6.93 1.21
CA ASN A 252 -11.66 -7.72 0.09
C ASN A 252 -10.29 -8.36 0.39
N LEU A 253 -9.95 -8.60 1.67
CA LEU A 253 -8.72 -9.32 2.01
C LEU A 253 -8.76 -10.76 1.48
N PRO A 254 -7.74 -11.21 0.72
CA PRO A 254 -7.70 -12.57 0.23
C PRO A 254 -7.47 -13.54 1.38
N LEU A 255 -8.04 -14.74 1.22
CA LEU A 255 -7.86 -15.82 2.19
C LEU A 255 -6.54 -16.57 2.02
N GLU A 256 -5.92 -16.46 0.85
CA GLU A 256 -4.66 -17.12 0.49
C GLU A 256 -3.63 -16.07 0.09
N LYS A 257 -2.37 -16.31 0.47
CA LYS A 257 -1.26 -15.44 0.08
C LYS A 257 -0.95 -15.63 -1.40
N HIS A 258 -0.43 -14.57 -2.02
CA HIS A 258 0.04 -14.49 -3.40
C HIS A 258 -1.04 -14.66 -4.49
N ALA A 259 -2.31 -14.85 -4.10
CA ALA A 259 -3.44 -14.85 -5.01
C ALA A 259 -4.18 -13.50 -4.94
N PRO A 260 -4.14 -12.68 -5.99
CA PRO A 260 -4.93 -11.45 -6.04
C PRO A 260 -6.43 -11.77 -6.05
N LEU A 261 -7.20 -11.07 -5.21
CA LEU A 261 -8.65 -11.11 -5.17
C LEU A 261 -9.21 -9.83 -5.82
N PRO A 262 -9.82 -9.90 -7.02
CA PRO A 262 -10.50 -8.77 -7.63
C PRO A 262 -11.69 -8.34 -6.77
N ALA A 263 -11.85 -7.03 -6.58
CA ALA A 263 -13.00 -6.47 -5.88
C ALA A 263 -14.14 -6.16 -6.86
N PRO A 264 -15.42 -6.33 -6.45
CA PRO A 264 -16.56 -6.03 -7.31
C PRO A 264 -16.84 -4.53 -7.46
N GLU A 265 -16.36 -3.71 -6.52
CA GLU A 265 -16.56 -2.26 -6.50
C GLU A 265 -15.31 -1.52 -6.99
N ALA A 266 -15.48 -0.26 -7.39
CA ALA A 266 -14.35 0.63 -7.66
C ALA A 266 -13.83 1.24 -6.35
N ILE A 267 -12.53 1.51 -6.31
CA ILE A 267 -11.86 2.22 -5.21
C ILE A 267 -11.40 3.59 -5.69
N ASP A 268 -11.62 4.61 -4.85
CA ASP A 268 -11.11 5.96 -5.10
C ASP A 268 -9.85 6.21 -4.25
N PRO A 269 -8.65 6.18 -4.82
CA PRO A 269 -7.41 6.38 -4.06
C PRO A 269 -7.26 7.81 -3.55
N SER A 270 -8.02 8.79 -4.06
CA SER A 270 -7.95 10.18 -3.58
C SER A 270 -8.40 10.34 -2.13
N ALA A 271 -9.28 9.44 -1.66
CA ALA A 271 -9.77 9.42 -0.30
C ALA A 271 -8.71 8.97 0.74
N LEU A 272 -7.58 8.40 0.30
CA LEU A 272 -6.43 8.13 1.19
C LEU A 272 -5.61 9.37 1.50
N LEU A 273 -5.74 10.42 0.69
CA LEU A 273 -4.89 11.59 0.79
C LEU A 273 -5.50 12.61 1.80
N PRO A 274 -4.72 13.24 2.69
CA PRO A 274 -5.20 14.22 3.68
C PRO A 274 -5.68 15.54 3.07
N THR A 275 -6.71 16.19 3.62
CA THR A 275 -7.25 17.45 3.07
C THR A 275 -6.17 18.50 2.81
N ASP A 276 -5.24 18.68 3.76
CA ASP A 276 -4.03 19.46 3.55
C ASP A 276 -3.00 18.61 2.78
N ARG A 277 -2.57 19.13 1.63
CA ARG A 277 -1.63 18.47 0.72
C ARG A 277 -0.17 18.82 1.01
N GLY A 278 0.12 19.50 2.13
CA GLY A 278 1.47 19.78 2.58
C GLY A 278 2.32 18.49 2.67
N TYR A 279 3.55 18.53 2.18
CA TYR A 279 4.42 17.35 2.09
C TYR A 279 5.90 17.67 2.33
N PHE A 280 6.63 16.66 2.77
CA PHE A 280 8.09 16.61 2.72
C PHE A 280 8.53 15.89 1.46
N THR A 281 9.65 16.29 0.85
CA THR A 281 10.20 15.56 -0.30
C THR A 281 11.71 15.37 -0.24
N TYR A 282 12.15 14.19 -0.68
CA TYR A 282 13.55 13.79 -0.78
C TYR A 282 13.72 12.66 -1.80
N MET A 283 14.94 12.50 -2.33
CA MET A 283 15.30 11.31 -3.11
C MET A 283 15.79 10.22 -2.17
N GLY A 284 15.14 9.05 -2.23
CA GLY A 284 15.36 7.89 -1.38
C GLY A 284 15.47 6.58 -2.18
N SER A 285 15.03 5.49 -1.55
CA SER A 285 15.02 4.14 -2.12
C SER A 285 13.67 3.45 -1.97
N LEU A 286 13.54 2.25 -2.53
CA LEU A 286 12.56 1.27 -2.05
C LEU A 286 12.87 0.89 -0.60
N THR A 287 11.84 0.62 0.19
CA THR A 287 11.95 0.19 1.60
C THR A 287 11.99 -1.33 1.78
N THR A 288 11.96 -2.07 0.67
CA THR A 288 12.11 -3.52 0.59
C THR A 288 13.21 -3.90 -0.40
N PRO A 289 13.79 -5.11 -0.32
CA PRO A 289 14.76 -5.58 -1.29
C PRO A 289 14.23 -5.48 -2.74
N PRO A 290 15.04 -5.05 -3.72
CA PRO A 290 16.50 -4.85 -3.66
C PRO A 290 16.96 -3.48 -3.11
N CYS A 291 16.08 -2.71 -2.48
CA CYS A 291 16.37 -1.41 -1.90
C CYS A 291 16.94 -0.38 -2.90
N SER A 292 16.53 -0.47 -4.17
CA SER A 292 16.98 0.40 -5.25
C SER A 292 16.77 1.87 -4.91
N GLU A 293 17.81 2.68 -5.08
CA GLU A 293 17.77 4.14 -4.91
C GLU A 293 17.18 4.85 -6.13
N GLY A 294 17.03 6.17 -6.04
CA GLY A 294 16.48 6.99 -7.12
C GLY A 294 14.96 7.10 -7.09
N VAL A 295 14.34 6.80 -5.95
CA VAL A 295 12.90 6.93 -5.73
C VAL A 295 12.59 8.33 -5.21
N LEU A 296 11.69 9.06 -5.88
CA LEU A 296 11.20 10.36 -5.40
C LEU A 296 10.16 10.12 -4.30
N TRP A 297 10.49 10.48 -3.07
CA TRP A 297 9.57 10.39 -1.94
C TRP A 297 8.87 11.73 -1.69
N MET A 298 7.57 11.65 -1.45
CA MET A 298 6.73 12.75 -0.97
C MET A 298 5.89 12.25 0.20
N VAL A 299 6.24 12.65 1.42
CA VAL A 299 5.57 12.19 2.65
C VAL A 299 4.61 13.28 3.12
N MET A 300 3.32 12.96 3.19
CA MET A 300 2.31 13.92 3.61
C MET A 300 2.53 14.34 5.07
N GLN A 301 2.45 15.65 5.33
CA GLN A 301 2.64 16.22 6.66
C GLN A 301 1.47 15.91 7.58
N GLN A 302 0.24 16.03 7.05
CA GLN A 302 -0.98 15.74 7.80
C GLN A 302 -1.25 14.23 7.83
N PRO A 303 -1.33 13.59 9.01
CA PRO A 303 -1.72 12.19 9.11
C PRO A 303 -3.20 12.02 8.74
N VAL A 304 -3.55 10.85 8.20
CA VAL A 304 -4.94 10.44 8.04
C VAL A 304 -5.34 9.50 9.17
N GLN A 305 -6.64 9.46 9.49
CA GLN A 305 -7.13 8.63 10.58
C GLN A 305 -7.50 7.24 10.08
N ALA A 306 -7.26 6.23 10.91
CA ALA A 306 -7.85 4.90 10.80
C ALA A 306 -8.36 4.44 12.16
N SER A 307 -9.43 3.64 12.17
CA SER A 307 -10.01 3.20 13.43
C SER A 307 -9.09 2.20 14.14
N PRO A 308 -9.16 2.12 15.48
CA PRO A 308 -8.43 1.10 16.23
C PRO A 308 -8.69 -0.33 15.72
N ASP A 309 -9.92 -0.62 15.29
CA ASP A 309 -10.30 -1.92 14.72
C ASP A 309 -9.60 -2.20 13.39
N GLN A 310 -9.51 -1.21 12.50
CA GLN A 310 -8.80 -1.33 11.22
C GLN A 310 -7.31 -1.61 11.43
N ILE A 311 -6.68 -0.86 12.34
CA ILE A 311 -5.27 -1.02 12.73
C ILE A 311 -5.05 -2.41 13.35
N HIS A 312 -5.96 -2.84 14.22
CA HIS A 312 -5.89 -4.15 14.88
C HIS A 312 -6.00 -5.29 13.86
N ILE A 313 -6.93 -5.23 12.90
CA ILE A 313 -7.04 -6.24 11.85
C ILE A 313 -5.70 -6.40 11.12
N PHE A 314 -5.10 -5.28 10.68
CA PHE A 314 -3.80 -5.34 10.01
C PHE A 314 -2.70 -5.91 10.90
N SER A 315 -2.66 -5.52 12.17
CA SER A 315 -1.68 -6.01 13.15
C SER A 315 -1.72 -7.53 13.35
N ARG A 316 -2.85 -8.18 13.09
CA ARG A 316 -2.99 -9.64 13.18
C ARG A 316 -2.38 -10.35 11.97
N LEU A 317 -2.39 -9.70 10.81
CA LEU A 317 -1.74 -10.19 9.59
C LEU A 317 -0.24 -9.88 9.63
N TYR A 318 0.09 -8.63 9.97
CA TYR A 318 1.44 -8.08 9.96
C TYR A 318 1.70 -7.31 11.26
N PRO A 319 2.20 -7.98 12.32
CA PRO A 319 2.57 -7.33 13.57
C PRO A 319 3.71 -6.31 13.40
N MET A 320 4.67 -6.64 12.54
CA MET A 320 5.82 -5.82 12.18
C MET A 320 6.16 -6.09 10.71
N ASN A 321 5.96 -5.10 9.85
CA ASN A 321 6.42 -5.13 8.47
C ASN A 321 7.05 -3.79 8.06
N ALA A 322 7.67 -3.09 9.01
CA ALA A 322 8.37 -1.83 8.77
C ALA A 322 9.88 -2.05 8.82
N ARG A 323 10.59 -1.60 7.78
CA ARG A 323 12.04 -1.46 7.79
C ARG A 323 12.46 -0.40 8.82
N PRO A 324 13.55 -0.60 9.58
CA PRO A 324 14.09 0.43 10.43
C PRO A 324 14.43 1.72 9.67
N VAL A 325 14.32 2.87 10.33
CA VAL A 325 14.74 4.16 9.75
C VAL A 325 16.23 4.13 9.39
N GLN A 326 16.55 4.68 8.22
CA GLN A 326 17.88 4.74 7.65
C GLN A 326 18.48 6.12 7.93
N GLN A 327 19.81 6.22 7.85
CA GLN A 327 20.49 7.50 8.07
C GLN A 327 20.10 8.52 7.00
N ALA A 328 19.76 9.75 7.41
CA ALA A 328 19.45 10.84 6.48
C ALA A 328 20.66 11.22 5.60
N ALA A 329 21.90 10.91 6.03
CA ALA A 329 23.13 11.05 5.25
C ALA A 329 23.31 12.43 4.59
N GLY A 330 22.96 13.51 5.32
CA GLY A 330 23.08 14.89 4.82
C GLY A 330 22.10 15.26 3.71
N ARG A 331 21.08 14.43 3.41
CA ARG A 331 20.05 14.75 2.42
C ARG A 331 19.31 16.04 2.82
N LEU A 332 19.17 16.92 1.84
CA LEU A 332 18.28 18.07 1.94
C LEU A 332 16.83 17.58 1.86
N ILE A 333 16.10 17.64 2.97
CA ILE A 333 14.67 17.35 3.00
C ILE A 333 13.94 18.68 2.84
N LYS A 334 13.18 18.82 1.76
CA LYS A 334 12.38 20.01 1.49
C LYS A 334 10.98 19.83 2.09
N GLN A 335 10.38 20.91 2.56
CA GLN A 335 9.03 20.96 3.10
C GLN A 335 8.23 21.97 2.29
N SER A 336 7.05 21.59 1.81
CA SER A 336 6.11 22.55 1.23
C SER A 336 5.51 23.42 2.33
N GLN A 337 5.21 24.67 1.99
CA GLN A 337 4.45 25.55 2.88
C GLN A 337 2.99 25.11 3.03
#